data_AF-A0A0V1NYZ0-F1
#
_entry.id   AF-A0A0V1NYZ0-F1
#
_cell.length_a   1.000
_cell.length_b   1.000
_cell.length_c   1.000
_cell.angle_alpha   90.00
_cell.angle_beta   90.00
_cell.angle_gamma   90.00
#
_symmetry.space_group_name_H-M   'P 1'
#
loop_
_entity.id
_entity.type
_entity.pdbx_description
1 polymer ?
#
loop_
_entity_poly.entity_id
_entity_poly.type
_entity_poly.pdbx_seq_one_letter_code
_entity_poly.pdbx_strand_id
1 'polypeptide(L)'
;LAQQMGIGSVLLENPFYGYRKPAEQRRSCLRYVTDLFVMGVCLIFESAVLLNWLIKKGNWPLGLTGISLGGHMASLAAACYSKPVAIVPCLSWTTASAVFTQGVMARAIPWNTLEKQCTDEFGSSEIYHLLSSQYWDLMHVVMDEFTHLGKFSNPIDPSLAIVVAALNDAYVPRSGVANLNSIWPEAEIRYVNTGHIGGYLFRQSEFRLAISDALQRAAAKYEVVSGNVVKR
;
A
#
# COMPACT_ATOMS: atom_id res chain seq x y z
N LEU A 1 -12.14 -13.38 -9.12
CA LEU A 1 -11.80 -14.13 -7.88
C LEU A 1 -12.91 -15.11 -7.54
N ALA A 2 -14.10 -14.66 -7.13
CA ALA A 2 -15.21 -15.54 -6.75
C ALA A 2 -15.58 -16.62 -7.79
N GLN A 3 -15.93 -16.24 -9.02
CA GLN A 3 -16.39 -17.21 -10.03
C GLN A 3 -15.29 -18.16 -10.53
N GLN A 4 -14.05 -17.67 -10.65
CA GLN A 4 -12.95 -18.44 -11.27
C GLN A 4 -12.15 -19.28 -10.28
N MET A 5 -12.08 -18.85 -9.02
CA MET A 5 -11.17 -19.42 -8.01
C MET A 5 -11.89 -19.72 -6.69
N GLY A 6 -13.20 -19.45 -6.56
CA GLY A 6 -13.94 -19.66 -5.31
C GLY A 6 -13.54 -18.71 -4.18
N ILE A 7 -12.80 -17.63 -4.49
CA ILE A 7 -12.29 -16.69 -3.48
C ILE A 7 -13.31 -15.55 -3.27
N GLY A 8 -13.90 -15.50 -2.07
CA GLY A 8 -14.74 -14.38 -1.62
C GLY A 8 -13.92 -13.10 -1.47
N SER A 9 -14.58 -11.94 -1.58
CA SER A 9 -13.90 -10.64 -1.48
C SER A 9 -14.74 -9.63 -0.72
N VAL A 10 -14.11 -8.90 0.19
CA VAL A 10 -14.67 -7.70 0.83
C VAL A 10 -13.96 -6.50 0.22
N LEU A 11 -14.72 -5.60 -0.39
CA LEU A 11 -14.18 -4.39 -1.02
C LEU A 11 -14.36 -3.22 -0.04
N LEU A 12 -13.27 -2.76 0.56
CA LEU A 12 -13.28 -1.62 1.46
C LEU A 12 -13.21 -0.32 0.64
N GLU A 13 -14.17 0.58 0.86
CA GLU A 13 -14.14 1.91 0.28
C GLU A 13 -13.12 2.77 1.02
N ASN A 14 -12.09 3.24 0.31
CA ASN A 14 -11.07 4.11 0.90
C ASN A 14 -11.70 5.37 1.51
N PRO A 15 -11.19 5.87 2.65
CA PRO A 15 -11.46 7.22 3.11
C PRO A 15 -11.24 8.23 1.98
N PHE A 16 -12.03 9.32 1.97
CA PHE A 16 -12.02 10.35 0.91
C PHE A 16 -12.49 9.88 -0.49
N TYR A 17 -12.97 8.65 -0.64
CA TYR A 17 -13.48 8.12 -1.91
C TYR A 17 -14.98 7.80 -1.77
N GLY A 18 -15.68 7.64 -2.90
CA GLY A 18 -17.09 7.25 -2.92
C GLY A 18 -17.99 8.10 -2.00
N TYR A 19 -18.68 7.46 -1.06
CA TYR A 19 -19.55 8.11 -0.08
C TYR A 19 -18.77 8.80 1.05
N ARG A 20 -17.49 8.45 1.23
CA ARG A 20 -16.57 9.05 2.21
C ARG A 20 -15.84 10.29 1.68
N LYS A 21 -16.16 10.73 0.46
CA LYS A 21 -15.50 11.85 -0.22
C LYS A 21 -16.06 13.21 0.23
N PRO A 22 -15.21 14.20 0.61
CA PRO A 22 -15.66 15.56 0.91
C PRO A 22 -16.37 16.21 -0.29
N ALA A 23 -17.39 17.05 -0.03
CA ALA A 23 -18.22 17.66 -1.07
C ALA A 23 -17.42 18.45 -2.12
N GLU A 24 -16.38 19.17 -1.66
CA GLU A 24 -15.52 20.00 -2.52
C GLU A 24 -14.40 19.21 -3.21
N GLN A 25 -14.21 17.92 -2.88
CA GLN A 25 -13.17 17.10 -3.50
C GLN A 25 -13.58 16.63 -4.91
N ARG A 26 -12.75 16.96 -5.90
CA ARG A 26 -12.99 16.54 -7.28
C ARG A 26 -12.36 15.17 -7.55
N ARG A 27 -13.20 14.20 -7.91
CA ARG A 27 -12.79 12.82 -8.21
C ARG A 27 -11.95 12.23 -7.06
N SER A 28 -10.85 11.56 -7.38
CA SER A 28 -9.90 10.95 -6.44
C SER A 28 -8.73 11.86 -6.04
N CYS A 29 -8.76 13.13 -6.43
CA CYS A 29 -7.71 14.10 -6.10
C CYS A 29 -7.92 14.57 -4.67
N LEU A 30 -7.11 14.08 -3.73
CA LEU A 30 -7.12 14.54 -2.34
C LEU A 30 -6.81 16.04 -2.27
N ARG A 31 -7.39 16.72 -1.27
CA ARG A 31 -7.22 18.17 -1.11
C ARG A 31 -5.94 18.50 -0.36
N TYR A 32 -5.59 17.69 0.62
CA TYR A 32 -4.42 17.89 1.46
C TYR A 32 -3.49 16.68 1.41
N VAL A 33 -2.19 16.92 1.56
CA VAL A 33 -1.20 15.85 1.69
C VAL A 33 -1.49 15.00 2.93
N THR A 34 -1.93 15.63 4.01
CA THR A 34 -2.30 14.98 5.27
C THR A 34 -3.48 14.01 5.13
N ASP A 35 -4.39 14.25 4.19
CA ASP A 35 -5.51 13.32 3.91
C ASP A 35 -4.99 11.93 3.48
N LEU A 36 -3.82 11.86 2.85
CA LEU A 36 -3.19 10.59 2.48
C LEU A 36 -2.82 9.76 3.71
N PHE A 37 -2.28 10.40 4.74
CA PHE A 37 -1.90 9.73 5.99
C PHE A 37 -3.12 9.34 6.81
N VAL A 38 -4.13 10.21 6.88
CA VAL A 38 -5.43 9.88 7.49
C VAL A 38 -6.05 8.67 6.80
N MET A 39 -6.04 8.64 5.46
CA MET A 39 -6.51 7.49 4.69
C MET A 39 -5.75 6.21 5.08
N GLY A 40 -4.43 6.26 5.14
CA GLY A 40 -3.60 5.10 5.49
C GLY A 40 -3.88 4.57 6.89
N VAL A 41 -3.93 5.44 7.90
CA VAL A 41 -4.22 5.06 9.28
C VAL A 41 -5.61 4.41 9.39
N CYS A 42 -6.64 5.03 8.79
CA CYS A 42 -7.98 4.46 8.78
C CYS A 42 -8.00 3.07 8.12
N LEU A 43 -7.33 2.90 6.97
CA LEU A 43 -7.29 1.61 6.27
C LEU A 43 -6.55 0.53 7.04
N ILE A 44 -5.48 0.87 7.78
CA ILE A 44 -4.79 -0.06 8.68
C ILE A 44 -5.78 -0.60 9.72
N PHE A 45 -6.50 0.29 10.42
CA PHE A 45 -7.45 -0.10 11.47
C PHE A 45 -8.66 -0.87 10.91
N GLU A 46 -9.29 -0.36 9.86
CA GLU A 46 -10.45 -1.00 9.24
C GLU A 46 -10.11 -2.39 8.70
N SER A 47 -8.93 -2.56 8.08
CA SER A 47 -8.46 -3.86 7.61
C SER A 47 -8.26 -4.84 8.77
N ALA A 48 -7.64 -4.41 9.87
CA ALA A 48 -7.44 -5.26 11.04
C ALA A 48 -8.78 -5.70 11.69
N VAL A 49 -9.77 -4.81 11.75
CA VAL A 49 -11.11 -5.12 12.25
C VAL A 49 -11.80 -6.12 11.33
N LEU A 50 -11.77 -5.90 10.02
CA LEU A 50 -12.39 -6.79 9.03
C LEU A 50 -11.75 -8.18 9.03
N LEU A 51 -10.43 -8.28 9.08
CA LEU A 51 -9.72 -9.55 9.17
C LEU A 51 -10.11 -10.34 10.42
N ASN A 52 -10.12 -9.69 11.58
CA ASN A 52 -10.53 -10.34 12.82
C ASN A 52 -12.01 -10.77 12.80
N TRP A 53 -12.89 -9.95 12.22
CA TRP A 53 -14.29 -10.30 12.04
C TRP A 53 -14.46 -11.52 11.11
N LEU A 54 -13.72 -11.58 10.00
CA LEU A 54 -13.75 -12.72 9.06
C LEU A 54 -13.26 -14.01 9.72
N ILE A 55 -12.17 -13.97 10.51
CA ILE A 55 -11.67 -15.12 11.28
C ILE A 55 -12.75 -15.62 12.24
N LYS A 56 -13.40 -14.71 12.99
CA LYS A 56 -14.49 -15.07 13.92
C LYS A 56 -15.70 -15.70 13.23
N LYS A 57 -15.93 -15.37 11.96
CA LYS A 57 -16.97 -15.98 11.11
C LYS A 57 -16.56 -17.34 10.53
N GLY A 58 -15.36 -17.83 10.84
CA GLY A 58 -14.85 -19.11 10.35
C GLY A 58 -14.22 -19.04 8.95
N ASN A 59 -13.92 -17.84 8.44
CA ASN A 59 -13.28 -17.69 7.14
C ASN A 59 -11.76 -17.83 7.28
N TRP A 60 -11.19 -18.78 6.54
CA TRP A 60 -9.76 -18.99 6.39
C TRP A 60 -9.50 -19.77 5.08
N PRO A 61 -8.39 -19.52 4.35
CA PRO A 61 -7.37 -18.48 4.54
C PRO A 61 -7.87 -17.06 4.26
N LEU A 62 -7.17 -16.05 4.78
CA LEU A 62 -7.43 -14.63 4.53
C LEU A 62 -6.22 -13.93 3.92
N GLY A 63 -6.48 -12.88 3.15
CA GLY A 63 -5.45 -12.07 2.51
C GLY A 63 -5.87 -10.63 2.28
N LEU A 64 -4.87 -9.76 2.17
CA LEU A 64 -5.01 -8.36 1.78
C LEU A 64 -4.41 -8.16 0.39
N THR A 65 -5.11 -7.43 -0.46
CA THR A 65 -4.65 -7.10 -1.80
C THR A 65 -5.20 -5.76 -2.23
N GLY A 66 -4.51 -5.12 -3.16
CA GLY A 66 -4.93 -3.87 -3.78
C GLY A 66 -3.99 -3.54 -4.92
N ILE A 67 -4.40 -2.58 -5.76
CA ILE A 67 -3.62 -2.12 -6.90
C ILE A 67 -3.14 -0.70 -6.64
N SER A 68 -1.88 -0.39 -6.99
CA SER A 68 -1.30 0.94 -6.89
C SER A 68 -1.34 1.45 -5.44
N LEU A 69 -1.95 2.60 -5.17
CA LEU A 69 -2.20 3.10 -3.82
C LEU A 69 -2.82 2.02 -2.91
N GLY A 70 -3.82 1.28 -3.39
CA GLY A 70 -4.45 0.21 -2.60
C GLY A 70 -3.51 -0.95 -2.28
N GLY A 71 -2.55 -1.25 -3.16
CA GLY A 71 -1.53 -2.27 -2.90
C GLY A 71 -0.58 -1.83 -1.80
N HIS A 72 -0.14 -0.57 -1.83
CA HIS A 72 0.70 -0.01 -0.78
C HIS A 72 -0.03 0.03 0.58
N MET A 73 -1.30 0.43 0.59
CA MET A 73 -2.12 0.41 1.81
C MET A 73 -2.35 -1.01 2.36
N ALA A 74 -2.53 -2.00 1.48
CA ALA A 74 -2.61 -3.40 1.89
C ALA A 74 -1.30 -3.87 2.56
N SER A 75 -0.14 -3.43 2.05
CA SER A 75 1.16 -3.72 2.67
C SER A 75 1.30 -3.09 4.07
N LEU A 76 0.91 -1.82 4.22
CA LEU A 76 0.93 -1.13 5.52
C LEU A 76 -0.02 -1.79 6.54
N ALA A 77 -1.24 -2.12 6.11
CA ALA A 77 -2.20 -2.83 6.94
C ALA A 77 -1.66 -4.20 7.41
N ALA A 78 -0.99 -4.95 6.53
CA ALA A 78 -0.40 -6.24 6.88
C ALA A 78 0.80 -6.10 7.83
N ALA A 79 1.65 -5.08 7.63
CA ALA A 79 2.77 -4.76 8.51
C ALA A 79 2.33 -4.43 9.95
N CYS A 80 1.15 -3.83 10.10
CA CYS A 80 0.54 -3.50 11.40
C CYS A 80 -0.40 -4.59 11.96
N TYR A 81 -0.59 -5.70 11.24
CA TYR A 81 -1.52 -6.74 11.66
C TYR A 81 -0.84 -7.84 12.49
N SER A 82 -1.45 -8.21 13.60
CA SER A 82 -0.85 -9.09 14.62
C SER A 82 -0.99 -10.59 14.36
N LYS A 83 -1.48 -11.01 13.18
CA LYS A 83 -1.64 -12.42 12.82
C LYS A 83 -1.12 -12.69 11.40
N PRO A 84 -0.71 -13.93 11.07
CA PRO A 84 -0.37 -14.30 9.70
C PRO A 84 -1.53 -14.01 8.74
N VAL A 85 -1.21 -13.39 7.61
CA VAL A 85 -2.18 -13.03 6.56
C VAL A 85 -1.47 -13.05 5.21
N ALA A 86 -2.15 -13.50 4.16
CA ALA A 86 -1.62 -13.42 2.79
C ALA A 86 -1.56 -11.94 2.33
N ILE A 87 -0.53 -11.56 1.57
CA ILE A 87 -0.32 -10.15 1.19
C ILE A 87 0.00 -10.09 -0.30
N VAL A 88 -0.87 -9.48 -1.09
CA VAL A 88 -0.69 -9.40 -2.54
C VAL A 88 -0.84 -7.96 -3.04
N PRO A 89 0.17 -7.11 -2.78
CA PRO A 89 0.19 -5.76 -3.30
C PRO A 89 0.55 -5.81 -4.80
N CYS A 90 -0.29 -5.19 -5.62
CA CYS A 90 -0.13 -5.18 -7.08
C CYS A 90 0.21 -3.76 -7.55
N LEU A 91 1.21 -3.64 -8.43
CA LEU A 91 1.67 -2.37 -9.00
C LEU A 91 1.98 -1.32 -7.93
N SER A 92 2.54 -1.74 -6.81
CA SER A 92 2.94 -0.87 -5.71
C SER A 92 4.30 -1.28 -5.20
N TRP A 93 4.89 -0.45 -4.34
CA TRP A 93 6.23 -0.69 -3.83
C TRP A 93 6.35 -0.29 -2.35
N THR A 94 7.58 -0.12 -1.89
CA THR A 94 7.96 -0.01 -0.47
C THR A 94 7.73 1.37 0.14
N THR A 95 7.56 2.43 -0.64
CA THR A 95 7.33 3.80 -0.15
C THR A 95 6.52 4.59 -1.16
N ALA A 96 5.71 5.53 -0.68
CA ALA A 96 5.01 6.49 -1.52
C ALA A 96 5.91 7.67 -1.92
N SER A 97 7.08 7.85 -1.29
CA SER A 97 7.96 8.99 -1.58
C SER A 97 8.25 9.11 -3.08
N ALA A 98 8.81 8.07 -3.69
CA ALA A 98 9.16 8.10 -5.11
C ALA A 98 7.95 8.26 -6.04
N VAL A 99 6.74 7.92 -5.59
CA VAL A 99 5.50 8.18 -6.35
C VAL A 99 5.25 9.68 -6.43
N PHE A 100 5.42 10.41 -5.33
CA PHE A 100 5.11 11.83 -5.27
C PHE A 100 6.26 12.75 -5.65
N THR A 101 7.51 12.29 -5.51
CA THR A 101 8.71 13.10 -5.79
C THR A 101 9.38 12.73 -7.11
N GLN A 102 9.02 11.59 -7.71
CA GLN A 102 9.57 11.12 -8.98
C GLN A 102 8.46 10.64 -9.92
N GLY A 103 8.83 10.39 -11.18
CA GLY A 103 7.91 9.81 -12.16
C GLY A 103 6.78 10.75 -12.61
N VAL A 104 5.68 10.15 -13.06
CA VAL A 104 4.57 10.92 -13.67
C VAL A 104 3.73 11.65 -12.63
N MET A 105 3.65 11.14 -11.40
CA MET A 105 2.77 11.73 -10.38
C MET A 105 3.33 13.01 -9.77
N ALA A 106 4.65 13.11 -9.64
CA ALA A 106 5.33 14.35 -9.29
C ALA A 106 4.92 15.55 -10.18
N ARG A 107 4.60 15.30 -11.46
CA ARG A 107 4.19 16.37 -12.40
C ARG A 107 2.77 16.89 -12.17
N ALA A 108 1.96 16.18 -11.41
CA ALA A 108 0.57 16.57 -11.12
C ALA A 108 0.42 17.31 -9.78
N ILE A 109 1.50 17.43 -9.00
CA ILE A 109 1.47 18.06 -7.70
C ILE A 109 1.66 19.58 -7.84
N PRO A 110 0.84 20.42 -7.17
CA PRO A 110 0.94 21.88 -7.26
C PRO A 110 2.08 22.42 -6.37
N TRP A 111 3.34 22.20 -6.77
CA TRP A 111 4.53 22.52 -5.97
C TRP A 111 4.58 23.97 -5.48
N ASN A 112 4.27 24.95 -6.33
CA ASN A 112 4.25 26.36 -5.93
C ASN A 112 3.25 26.64 -4.78
N THR A 113 2.14 25.89 -4.73
CA THR A 113 1.15 26.02 -3.65
C THR A 113 1.68 25.40 -2.37
N LEU A 114 2.26 24.19 -2.45
CA LEU A 114 2.86 23.53 -1.30
C LEU A 114 4.04 24.32 -0.74
N GLU A 115 4.90 24.87 -1.60
CA GLU A 115 6.01 25.74 -1.22
C GLU A 115 5.53 26.97 -0.46
N LYS A 116 4.50 27.66 -0.98
CA LYS A 116 3.93 28.81 -0.29
C LYS A 116 3.36 28.43 1.07
N GLN A 117 2.58 27.35 1.15
CA GLN A 117 2.00 26.88 2.41
C GLN A 117 3.08 26.49 3.42
N CYS A 118 4.15 25.82 2.99
CA CYS A 118 5.26 25.45 3.86
C CYS A 118 6.03 26.68 4.35
N THR A 119 6.28 27.66 3.48
CA THR A 119 6.92 28.92 3.86
C THR A 119 6.08 29.69 4.87
N ASP A 120 4.78 29.82 4.62
CA ASP A 120 3.87 30.59 5.48
C ASP A 120 3.73 29.94 6.88
N GLU A 121 3.76 28.61 6.96
CA GLU A 121 3.52 27.87 8.21
C GLU A 121 4.82 27.54 8.97
N PHE A 122 5.90 27.20 8.26
CA PHE A 122 7.16 26.72 8.84
C PHE A 122 8.36 27.61 8.57
N GLY A 123 8.20 28.74 7.85
CA GLY A 123 9.31 29.57 7.36
C GLY A 123 10.26 30.13 8.42
N SER A 124 9.82 30.20 9.68
CA SER A 124 10.66 30.62 10.82
C SER A 124 11.26 29.45 11.62
N SER A 125 10.99 28.20 11.23
CA SER A 125 11.47 27.02 11.95
C SER A 125 12.88 26.60 11.49
N GLU A 126 13.71 26.14 12.43
CA GLU A 126 15.04 25.60 12.12
C GLU A 126 14.96 24.40 11.17
N ILE A 127 13.93 23.56 11.33
CA ILE A 127 13.67 22.40 10.47
C ILE A 127 13.42 22.82 9.02
N TYR A 128 12.67 23.90 8.81
CA TYR A 128 12.45 24.42 7.47
C TYR A 128 13.76 24.84 6.82
N HIS A 129 14.62 25.60 7.50
CA HIS A 129 15.92 26.02 6.96
C HIS A 129 16.91 24.87 6.70
N LEU A 130 16.80 23.77 7.46
CA LEU A 130 17.59 22.56 7.24
C LEU A 130 17.10 21.74 6.03
N LEU A 131 15.80 21.83 5.71
CA LEU A 131 15.15 21.12 4.60
C LEU A 131 14.93 22.02 3.36
N SER A 132 15.18 23.32 3.45
CA SER A 132 14.75 24.34 2.48
C SER A 132 15.62 24.49 1.24
N SER A 133 16.63 23.66 1.01
CA SER A 133 17.37 23.78 -0.26
C SER A 133 16.46 23.40 -1.43
N GLN A 134 15.54 22.43 -1.27
CA GLN A 134 14.51 22.06 -2.25
C GLN A 134 13.26 21.45 -1.56
N TYR A 135 12.06 22.02 -1.71
CA TYR A 135 10.80 21.49 -1.12
C TYR A 135 10.44 20.05 -1.53
N TRP A 136 11.04 19.59 -2.63
CA TRP A 136 11.05 18.20 -3.04
C TRP A 136 11.60 17.27 -1.96
N ASP A 137 12.63 17.73 -1.24
CA ASP A 137 13.26 17.00 -0.16
C ASP A 137 12.34 16.91 1.06
N LEU A 138 11.57 17.97 1.37
CA LEU A 138 10.56 17.91 2.43
C LEU A 138 9.48 16.88 2.10
N MET A 139 8.89 16.93 0.90
CA MET A 139 7.89 15.94 0.48
C MET A 139 8.48 14.53 0.46
N HIS A 140 9.73 14.37 0.03
CA HIS A 140 10.43 13.09 0.09
C HIS A 140 10.51 12.58 1.53
N VAL A 141 11.04 13.40 2.45
CA VAL A 141 11.26 13.02 3.84
C VAL A 141 9.94 12.68 4.52
N VAL A 142 8.92 13.55 4.37
CA VAL A 142 7.59 13.35 4.97
C VAL A 142 6.94 12.08 4.42
N MET A 143 6.90 11.90 3.10
CA MET A 143 6.32 10.69 2.52
C MET A 143 7.08 9.46 2.96
N ASP A 144 8.42 9.50 2.97
CA ASP A 144 9.20 8.34 3.37
C ASP A 144 9.02 8.01 4.86
N GLU A 145 8.92 9.00 5.74
CA GLU A 145 8.65 8.83 7.18
C GLU A 145 7.35 8.09 7.45
N PHE A 146 6.27 8.45 6.75
CA PHE A 146 4.95 7.90 7.06
C PHE A 146 4.54 6.72 6.18
N THR A 147 5.30 6.40 5.13
CA THR A 147 4.88 5.37 4.15
C THR A 147 5.94 4.31 3.85
N HIS A 148 7.21 4.52 4.22
CA HIS A 148 8.23 3.51 3.94
C HIS A 148 8.00 2.26 4.80
N LEU A 149 7.78 1.10 4.16
CA LEU A 149 7.46 -0.16 4.85
C LEU A 149 8.51 -0.56 5.90
N GLY A 150 9.78 -0.21 5.67
CA GLY A 150 10.88 -0.45 6.64
C GLY A 150 10.81 0.38 7.92
N LYS A 151 9.90 1.35 8.04
CA LYS A 151 9.59 2.08 9.27
C LYS A 151 8.44 1.44 10.07
N PHE A 152 7.84 0.38 9.52
CA PHE A 152 6.82 -0.43 10.18
C PHE A 152 7.38 -1.79 10.56
N SER A 153 6.64 -2.53 11.40
CA SER A 153 6.98 -3.92 11.70
C SER A 153 6.87 -4.80 10.45
N ASN A 154 7.62 -5.89 10.43
CA ASN A 154 7.39 -6.92 9.42
C ASN A 154 6.05 -7.62 9.67
N PRO A 155 5.33 -8.03 8.60
CA PRO A 155 4.23 -8.97 8.74
C PRO A 155 4.69 -10.21 9.50
N ILE A 156 3.78 -10.86 10.22
CA ILE A 156 4.09 -12.04 11.05
C ILE A 156 4.77 -13.15 10.25
N ASP A 157 4.39 -13.35 8.98
CA ASP A 157 5.06 -14.26 8.05
C ASP A 157 5.24 -13.57 6.69
N PRO A 158 6.41 -12.97 6.41
CA PRO A 158 6.68 -12.31 5.14
C PRO A 158 6.67 -13.24 3.92
N SER A 159 6.82 -14.57 4.11
CA SER A 159 6.77 -15.54 3.02
C SER A 159 5.37 -15.72 2.42
N LEU A 160 4.33 -15.22 3.10
CA LEU A 160 2.97 -15.13 2.60
C LEU A 160 2.75 -13.94 1.66
N ALA A 161 3.77 -13.08 1.47
CA ALA A 161 3.72 -11.95 0.56
C ALA A 161 4.12 -12.36 -0.87
N ILE A 162 3.29 -12.01 -1.84
CA ILE A 162 3.57 -12.12 -3.27
C ILE A 162 3.28 -10.76 -3.91
N VAL A 163 4.32 -10.02 -4.27
CA VAL A 163 4.21 -8.67 -4.83
C VAL A 163 4.25 -8.73 -6.34
N VAL A 164 3.23 -8.20 -7.01
CA VAL A 164 3.23 -8.12 -8.48
C VAL A 164 3.65 -6.72 -8.90
N ALA A 165 4.77 -6.58 -9.59
CA ALA A 165 5.32 -5.28 -9.94
C ALA A 165 5.61 -5.15 -11.45
N ALA A 166 5.28 -4.00 -12.03
CA ALA A 166 5.53 -3.72 -13.44
C ALA A 166 7.00 -3.37 -13.67
N LEU A 167 7.64 -3.92 -14.71
CA LEU A 167 9.06 -3.63 -15.01
C LEU A 167 9.28 -2.16 -15.38
N ASN A 168 8.39 -1.59 -16.21
CA ASN A 168 8.51 -0.26 -16.77
C ASN A 168 7.52 0.72 -16.12
N ASP A 169 7.45 0.71 -14.79
CA ASP A 169 6.48 1.49 -14.02
C ASP A 169 6.92 2.95 -13.85
N ALA A 170 6.20 3.88 -14.50
CA ALA A 170 6.44 5.32 -14.39
C ALA A 170 5.60 6.01 -13.30
N TYR A 171 4.61 5.32 -12.72
CA TYR A 171 3.78 5.80 -11.61
C TYR A 171 4.38 5.42 -10.26
N VAL A 172 4.99 4.25 -10.17
CA VAL A 172 5.69 3.76 -8.98
C VAL A 172 7.15 3.48 -9.35
N PRO A 173 7.99 4.52 -9.49
CA PRO A 173 9.40 4.37 -9.77
C PRO A 173 10.10 3.61 -8.63
N ARG A 174 11.15 2.85 -8.99
CA ARG A 174 11.94 2.07 -8.03
C ARG A 174 13.43 2.42 -8.01
N SER A 175 13.86 3.38 -8.82
CA SER A 175 15.24 3.85 -8.82
C SER A 175 15.53 4.57 -7.50
N GLY A 176 16.60 4.19 -6.80
CA GLY A 176 16.95 4.78 -5.50
C GLY A 176 15.99 4.43 -4.36
N VAL A 177 15.06 3.48 -4.56
CA VAL A 177 14.10 3.04 -3.55
C VAL A 177 14.50 1.68 -3.02
N ALA A 178 14.36 1.47 -1.71
CA ALA A 178 14.67 0.19 -1.08
C ALA A 178 13.96 -0.98 -1.76
N ASN A 179 14.69 -2.06 -1.98
CA ASN A 179 14.12 -3.30 -2.50
C ASN A 179 13.18 -3.91 -1.46
N LEU A 180 12.08 -4.52 -1.89
CA LEU A 180 11.18 -5.17 -0.94
C LEU A 180 11.86 -6.28 -0.15
N ASN A 181 12.72 -7.09 -0.77
CA ASN A 181 13.39 -8.19 -0.07
C ASN A 181 14.38 -7.74 1.00
N SER A 182 14.85 -6.49 1.00
CA SER A 182 15.64 -5.99 2.14
C SER A 182 14.77 -5.66 3.36
N ILE A 183 13.46 -5.50 3.16
CA ILE A 183 12.48 -5.22 4.22
C ILE A 183 11.78 -6.52 4.62
N TRP A 184 11.30 -7.28 3.64
CA TRP A 184 10.60 -8.56 3.77
C TRP A 184 11.38 -9.68 3.04
N PRO A 185 12.38 -10.29 3.69
CA PRO A 185 13.35 -11.20 3.03
C PRO A 185 12.73 -12.37 2.27
N GLU A 186 11.66 -12.97 2.78
CA GLU A 186 11.02 -14.14 2.19
C GLU A 186 9.87 -13.82 1.22
N ALA A 187 9.58 -12.53 1.00
CA ALA A 187 8.53 -12.12 0.07
C ALA A 187 8.89 -12.49 -1.37
N GLU A 188 7.93 -13.02 -2.13
CA GLU A 188 8.11 -13.25 -3.57
C GLU A 188 7.81 -11.97 -4.35
N ILE A 189 8.62 -11.67 -5.36
CA ILE A 189 8.34 -10.58 -6.30
C ILE A 189 8.12 -11.17 -7.70
N ARG A 190 6.93 -10.95 -8.25
CA ARG A 190 6.55 -11.33 -9.61
C ARG A 190 6.57 -10.11 -10.50
N TYR A 191 7.39 -10.14 -11.55
CA TYR A 191 7.48 -9.05 -12.50
C TYR A 191 6.55 -9.27 -13.69
N VAL A 192 5.85 -8.21 -14.10
CA VAL A 192 5.11 -8.17 -15.36
C VAL A 192 5.80 -7.22 -16.34
N ASN A 193 6.01 -7.68 -17.58
CA ASN A 193 6.69 -6.89 -18.61
C ASN A 193 5.74 -5.88 -19.26
N THR A 194 5.45 -4.82 -18.51
CA THR A 194 4.59 -3.71 -18.92
C THR A 194 4.86 -2.49 -18.02
N GLY A 195 4.16 -1.39 -18.26
CA GLY A 195 4.11 -0.24 -17.34
C GLY A 195 2.83 -0.27 -16.48
N HIS A 196 2.69 0.69 -15.57
CA HIS A 196 1.59 0.71 -14.58
C HIS A 196 0.19 0.52 -15.20
N ILE A 197 -0.15 1.36 -16.18
CA ILE A 197 -1.48 1.34 -16.83
C ILE A 197 -1.68 0.05 -17.62
N GLY A 198 -0.64 -0.43 -18.32
CA GLY A 198 -0.71 -1.71 -19.03
C GLY A 198 -0.87 -2.89 -18.08
N GLY A 199 -0.23 -2.85 -16.91
CA GLY A 199 -0.42 -3.81 -15.83
C GLY A 199 -1.87 -3.83 -15.35
N TYR A 200 -2.42 -2.65 -15.05
CA TYR A 200 -3.79 -2.51 -14.60
C TYR A 200 -4.81 -3.01 -15.63
N LEU A 201 -4.64 -2.68 -16.91
CA LEU A 201 -5.61 -3.04 -17.94
C LEU A 201 -5.50 -4.51 -18.39
N PHE A 202 -4.28 -5.07 -18.44
CA PHE A 202 -4.02 -6.32 -19.17
C PHE A 202 -3.40 -7.44 -18.34
N ARG A 203 -3.01 -7.21 -17.08
CA ARG A 203 -2.33 -8.21 -16.23
C ARG A 203 -3.16 -8.69 -15.04
N GLN A 204 -4.48 -8.57 -15.16
CA GLN A 204 -5.43 -8.96 -14.11
C GLN A 204 -5.40 -10.47 -13.81
N SER A 205 -5.04 -11.31 -14.79
CA SER A 205 -4.82 -12.75 -14.57
C SER A 205 -3.67 -13.00 -13.60
N GLU A 206 -2.57 -12.30 -13.77
CA GLU A 206 -1.36 -12.43 -12.96
C GLU A 206 -1.62 -11.96 -11.52
N PHE A 207 -2.41 -10.91 -11.33
CA PHE A 207 -2.87 -10.48 -10.00
C PHE A 207 -3.73 -11.54 -9.31
N ARG A 208 -4.70 -12.10 -10.03
CA ARG A 208 -5.57 -13.17 -9.48
C ARG A 208 -4.79 -14.42 -9.11
N LEU A 209 -3.83 -14.82 -9.94
CA LEU A 209 -2.95 -15.96 -9.64
C LEU A 209 -2.11 -15.71 -8.40
N ALA A 210 -1.50 -14.52 -8.26
CA ALA A 210 -0.76 -14.16 -7.05
C ALA A 210 -1.64 -14.21 -5.79
N ILE A 211 -2.87 -13.72 -5.86
CA ILE A 211 -3.86 -13.80 -4.76
C ILE A 211 -4.14 -15.26 -4.38
N SER A 212 -4.43 -16.11 -5.37
CA SER A 212 -4.68 -17.53 -5.15
C SER A 212 -3.48 -18.22 -4.49
N ASP A 213 -2.28 -18.01 -5.01
CA ASP A 213 -1.06 -18.66 -4.51
C ASP A 213 -0.73 -18.22 -3.08
N ALA A 214 -0.87 -16.94 -2.76
CA ALA A 214 -0.62 -16.42 -1.42
C ALA A 214 -1.63 -16.99 -0.40
N LEU A 215 -2.90 -17.10 -0.77
CA LEU A 215 -3.92 -17.74 0.08
C LEU A 215 -3.65 -19.24 0.27
N GLN A 216 -3.22 -19.94 -0.76
CA GLN A 216 -2.83 -21.35 -0.65
C GLN A 216 -1.63 -21.54 0.28
N ARG A 217 -0.61 -20.66 0.21
CA ARG A 217 0.52 -20.64 1.16
C ARG A 217 0.04 -20.47 2.60
N ALA A 218 -0.87 -19.52 2.83
CA ALA A 218 -1.42 -19.27 4.16
C ALA A 218 -2.18 -20.50 4.69
N ALA A 219 -3.01 -21.14 3.86
CA ALA A 219 -3.76 -22.35 4.23
C ALA A 219 -2.85 -23.56 4.51
N ALA A 220 -1.74 -23.68 3.79
CA ALA A 220 -0.78 -24.77 3.95
C ALA A 220 0.06 -24.63 5.23
N LYS A 221 0.37 -23.40 5.66
CA LYS A 221 1.21 -23.12 6.83
C LYS A 221 0.44 -22.92 8.13
N TYR A 222 -0.81 -22.46 8.05
CA TYR A 222 -1.59 -22.04 9.20
C TYR A 222 -3.04 -22.53 9.13
N GLU A 223 -3.65 -22.64 10.29
CA GLU A 223 -5.07 -22.94 10.46
C GLU A 223 -5.70 -22.05 11.54
N VAL A 224 -7.04 -22.05 11.59
CA VAL A 224 -7.78 -21.32 12.62
C VAL A 224 -8.33 -22.30 13.65
N VAL A 225 -7.86 -22.19 14.89
CA VAL A 225 -8.34 -22.97 16.04
C VAL A 225 -8.93 -22.00 17.06
N SER A 226 -10.21 -22.18 17.40
CA SER A 226 -10.92 -21.35 18.39
C SER A 226 -10.79 -19.83 18.14
N GLY A 227 -10.78 -19.42 16.86
CA GLY A 227 -10.67 -18.00 16.46
C GLY A 227 -9.25 -17.43 16.44
N ASN A 228 -8.22 -18.26 16.67
CA ASN A 228 -6.82 -17.88 16.59
C ASN A 228 -6.14 -18.53 15.38
N VAL A 229 -5.30 -17.78 14.68
CA VAL A 229 -4.47 -18.30 13.58
C VAL A 229 -3.24 -18.94 14.21
N VAL A 230 -3.10 -20.25 14.04
CA VAL A 230 -2.00 -21.04 14.59
C VAL A 230 -1.24 -21.71 13.46
N LYS A 231 0.06 -21.93 13.66
CA LYS A 231 0.89 -22.67 12.70
C LYS A 231 0.47 -24.15 12.73
N ARG A 232 0.35 -24.76 11.55
CA ARG A 232 0.12 -26.21 11.42
C ARG A 232 1.34 -27.01 11.85
#